data_AF-A0AAQ0KKG2-F1
#
_entry.id   AF-A0AAQ0KKG2-F1
#
_cell.length_a   1.000
_cell.length_b   1.000
_cell.length_c   1.000
_cell.angle_alpha   90.00
_cell.angle_beta   90.00
_cell.angle_gamma   90.00
#
_symmetry.space_group_name_H-M   'P 1'
#
loop_
_entity.id
_entity.type
_entity.pdbx_description
1 polymer ?
#
loop_
_entity_poly.entity_id
_entity_poly.type
_entity_poly.pdbx_seq_one_letter_code
_entity_poly.pdbx_strand_id
1 'polypeptide(L)'
;MSYDVAAVRRLSPAVERMTCPDAGFQSPLSVPAKERLEAFIAWSFDTAGPKSEWLAGMEAVRGQTAAFVNAAREEIATLRRR
;
A
#
# COMPACT_ATOMS: atom_id res chain seq x y z
N MET A 1 18.47 13.60 12.36
CA MET A 1 17.41 13.24 11.39
C MET A 1 16.20 14.10 11.71
N SER A 2 15.73 14.95 10.79
CA SER A 2 14.56 15.82 11.02
C SER A 2 13.35 15.21 10.31
N TYR A 3 12.22 15.16 11.00
CA TYR A 3 10.95 14.66 10.46
C TYR A 3 10.06 15.84 10.07
N ASP A 4 9.73 15.95 8.78
CA ASP A 4 8.82 16.98 8.26
C ASP A 4 7.37 16.50 8.28
N VAL A 5 6.65 16.86 9.35
CA VAL A 5 5.24 16.52 9.51
C VAL A 5 4.35 17.20 8.46
N ALA A 6 4.72 18.39 7.97
CA ALA A 6 3.93 19.10 6.99
C ALA A 6 4.01 18.41 5.62
N ALA A 7 5.18 17.90 5.25
CA ALA A 7 5.34 17.07 4.07
C ALA A 7 4.54 15.77 4.15
N VAL A 8 4.57 15.08 5.29
CA VAL A 8 3.80 13.83 5.45
C VAL A 8 2.30 14.07 5.40
N ARG A 9 1.79 15.16 6.00
CA ARG A 9 0.35 15.49 5.95
C ARG A 9 -0.15 15.73 4.51
N ARG A 10 0.68 16.33 3.65
CA ARG A 10 0.34 16.52 2.22
C ARG A 10 0.17 15.20 1.46
N LEU A 11 0.70 14.08 1.98
CA LEU A 11 0.50 12.77 1.38
C LEU A 11 -0.89 12.20 1.63
N SER A 12 -1.66 12.71 2.58
CA SER A 12 -2.99 12.18 2.94
C SER A 12 -4.05 13.29 2.94
N PRO A 13 -4.59 13.71 1.78
CA PRO A 13 -5.45 14.89 1.65
C PRO A 13 -6.68 14.92 2.57
N ALA A 14 -7.16 13.75 3.03
CA ALA A 14 -8.23 13.67 4.01
C ALA A 14 -7.92 14.46 5.30
N VAL A 15 -6.65 14.51 5.72
CA VAL A 15 -6.23 15.20 6.96
C VAL A 15 -6.25 16.72 6.84
N GLU A 16 -6.36 17.27 5.63
CA GLU A 16 -6.56 18.71 5.40
C GLU A 16 -8.02 19.14 5.60
N ARG A 17 -8.95 18.20 5.43
CA ARG A 17 -10.40 18.45 5.51
C ARG A 17 -10.99 18.11 6.87
N MET A 18 -10.33 17.21 7.61
CA MET A 18 -10.76 16.80 8.94
C MET A 18 -9.60 16.31 9.80
N THR A 19 -9.72 16.54 11.12
CA THR A 19 -8.88 15.85 12.09
C THR A 19 -9.34 14.40 12.19
N CYS A 20 -8.42 13.45 11.99
CA CYS A 20 -8.70 12.01 12.09
C CYS A 20 -8.08 11.44 13.39
N PRO A 21 -8.81 11.46 14.52
CA PRO A 21 -8.35 10.85 15.77
C PRO A 21 -8.48 9.32 15.78
N ASP A 22 -9.15 8.73 14.78
CA ASP A 22 -9.47 7.30 14.70
C ASP A 22 -8.52 6.49 13.79
N ALA A 23 -7.30 7.00 13.57
CA ALA A 23 -6.30 6.32 12.74
C ALA A 23 -5.89 4.93 13.28
N GLY A 24 -6.17 4.66 14.56
CA GLY A 24 -5.98 3.33 15.18
C GLY A 24 -6.98 2.27 14.70
N PHE A 25 -8.17 2.69 14.25
CA PHE A 25 -9.13 1.79 13.60
C PHE A 25 -8.83 1.68 12.10
N GLN A 26 -8.66 2.82 11.42
CA GLN A 26 -8.31 2.89 10.01
C GLN A 26 -7.52 4.17 9.69
N SER A 27 -6.32 4.02 9.14
CA SER A 27 -5.50 5.15 8.72
C SER A 27 -5.96 5.74 7.37
N PRO A 28 -5.86 7.07 7.17
CA PRO A 28 -6.10 7.69 5.87
C PRO A 28 -5.12 7.17 4.81
N LEU A 29 -5.66 6.76 3.65
CA LEU A 29 -4.85 6.31 2.52
C LEU A 29 -3.96 7.44 2.00
N SER A 30 -2.69 7.15 1.75
CA SER A 30 -1.76 8.12 1.16
C SER A 30 -1.90 8.16 -0.37
N VAL A 31 -1.61 9.30 -0.98
CA VAL A 31 -1.63 9.53 -2.42
C VAL A 31 -0.77 8.51 -3.17
N PRO A 32 0.49 8.21 -2.78
CA PRO A 32 1.29 7.22 -3.50
C PRO A 32 0.69 5.81 -3.46
N ALA A 33 0.04 5.43 -2.35
CA ALA A 33 -0.63 4.14 -2.24
C ALA A 33 -1.88 4.07 -3.12
N LYS A 34 -2.68 5.16 -3.16
CA LYS A 34 -3.83 5.31 -4.06
C LYS A 34 -3.39 5.19 -5.53
N GLU A 35 -2.42 5.98 -5.95
CA GLU A 35 -1.97 6.05 -7.35
C GLU A 35 -1.45 4.69 -7.83
N ARG A 36 -0.70 3.97 -6.99
CA ARG A 36 -0.18 2.65 -7.34
C ARG A 36 -1.30 1.61 -7.46
N LEU A 37 -2.33 1.69 -6.63
CA LEU A 37 -3.50 0.81 -6.73
C LEU A 37 -4.30 1.11 -8.00
N GLU A 38 -4.54 2.38 -8.31
CA GLU A 38 -5.25 2.79 -9.52
C GLU A 38 -4.49 2.39 -10.79
N ALA A 39 -3.17 2.57 -10.81
CA ALA A 39 -2.33 2.13 -11.91
C ALA A 39 -2.39 0.60 -12.11
N PHE A 40 -2.38 -0.18 -11.03
CA PHE A 40 -2.54 -1.63 -11.10
C PHE A 40 -3.90 -2.03 -11.67
N ILE A 41 -4.98 -1.39 -11.22
CA ILE A 41 -6.34 -1.68 -11.71
C ILE A 41 -6.46 -1.35 -13.20
N ALA A 42 -6.01 -0.15 -13.60
CA ALA A 42 -6.04 0.28 -15.00
C ALA A 42 -5.26 -0.69 -15.91
N TRP A 43 -4.00 -0.98 -15.55
CA TRP A 43 -3.18 -1.94 -16.29
C TRP A 43 -3.83 -3.33 -16.36
N SER A 44 -4.42 -3.82 -15.27
CA SER A 44 -5.07 -5.14 -15.23
C SER A 44 -6.31 -5.21 -16.12
N PHE A 45 -7.01 -4.09 -16.28
CA PHE A 45 -8.15 -3.98 -17.17
C PHE A 45 -7.71 -3.98 -18.63
N ASP A 46 -6.70 -3.19 -18.97
CA ASP A 46 -6.19 -3.05 -20.34
C ASP A 46 -5.53 -4.32 -20.88
N THR A 47 -4.85 -5.07 -20.01
CA THR A 47 -4.07 -6.26 -20.41
C THR A 47 -4.80 -7.58 -20.17
N ALA A 48 -6.04 -7.52 -19.69
CA ALA A 48 -6.76 -8.66 -19.11
C ALA A 48 -6.02 -9.36 -17.95
N GLY A 49 -4.94 -8.76 -17.44
CA GLY A 49 -4.19 -9.23 -16.30
C GLY A 49 -3.47 -10.56 -16.54
N PRO A 50 -2.34 -10.57 -17.26
CA PRO A 50 -1.55 -11.78 -17.47
C PRO A 50 -1.19 -12.42 -16.14
N LYS A 51 -1.59 -13.68 -15.95
CA LYS A 51 -1.43 -14.40 -14.68
C LYS A 51 0.01 -14.41 -14.17
N SER A 52 0.99 -14.55 -15.07
CA SER A 52 2.41 -14.53 -14.73
C SER A 52 2.85 -13.18 -14.14
N GLU A 53 2.36 -12.08 -14.69
CA GLU A 53 2.68 -10.73 -14.22
C GLU A 53 1.99 -10.42 -12.88
N TRP A 54 0.75 -10.90 -12.69
CA TRP A 54 0.07 -10.82 -11.39
C TRP A 54 0.83 -11.54 -10.29
N LEU A 55 1.24 -12.78 -10.56
CA LEU A 55 2.00 -13.57 -9.59
C LEU A 55 3.35 -12.92 -9.29
N ALA A 56 4.07 -12.43 -10.32
CA ALA A 56 5.34 -11.73 -10.12
C ALA A 56 5.17 -10.46 -9.26
N GLY A 57 4.12 -9.68 -9.50
CA GLY A 57 3.80 -8.47 -8.71
C GLY A 57 3.44 -8.79 -7.26
N MET A 58 2.57 -9.79 -7.03
CA MET A 58 2.23 -10.27 -5.68
C MET A 58 3.47 -10.72 -4.92
N GLU A 59 4.33 -11.47 -5.58
CA GLU A 59 5.55 -11.98 -4.99
C GLU A 59 6.54 -10.84 -4.70
N ALA A 60 6.67 -9.83 -5.56
CA ALA A 60 7.46 -8.64 -5.28
C ALA A 60 6.97 -7.92 -3.99
N VAL A 61 5.65 -7.76 -3.83
CA VAL A 61 5.07 -7.16 -2.60
C VAL A 61 5.34 -8.05 -1.39
N ARG A 62 5.24 -9.39 -1.51
CA ARG A 62 5.58 -10.32 -0.42
C ARG A 62 7.02 -10.13 0.05
N GLY A 63 7.95 -9.97 -0.88
CA GLY A 63 9.37 -9.70 -0.56
C GLY A 63 9.57 -8.35 0.15
N GLN A 64 8.86 -7.30 -0.28
CA GLN A 64 8.89 -5.99 0.40
C GLN A 64 8.35 -6.09 1.83
N THR A 65 7.24 -6.79 2.04
CA THR A 65 6.66 -7.02 3.37
C THR A 65 7.60 -7.82 4.26
N ALA A 66 8.20 -8.89 3.73
CA ALA A 66 9.18 -9.71 4.45
C ALA A 66 10.38 -8.88 4.93
N ALA A 67 10.93 -8.03 4.05
CA ALA A 67 12.00 -7.11 4.41
C ALA A 67 11.56 -6.06 5.45
N PHE A 68 10.33 -5.55 5.35
CA PHE A 68 9.79 -4.56 6.29
C PHE A 68 9.68 -5.11 7.72
N VAL A 69 9.33 -6.39 7.87
CA VAL A 69 9.19 -7.05 9.19
C VAL A 69 10.39 -7.92 9.58
N ASN A 70 11.46 -7.92 8.78
CA ASN A 70 12.66 -8.75 8.96
C ASN A 70 12.35 -10.26 9.08
N ALA A 71 11.56 -10.78 8.12
CA ALA A 71 11.24 -12.20 7.98
C ALA A 71 11.69 -12.74 6.63
N ALA A 72 11.70 -14.07 6.47
CA ALA A 72 11.82 -14.72 5.17
C ALA A 72 10.50 -14.57 4.38
N ARG A 73 10.60 -14.64 3.05
CA ARG A 73 9.44 -14.48 2.16
C ARG A 73 8.39 -15.56 2.41
N GLU A 74 8.83 -16.78 2.67
CA GLU A 74 8.02 -17.97 2.89
C GLU A 74 7.22 -17.90 4.21
N GLU A 75 7.64 -17.03 5.14
CA GLU A 75 6.96 -16.80 6.42
C GLU A 75 5.79 -15.80 6.29
N ILE A 76 5.65 -15.12 5.15
CA ILE A 76 4.59 -14.14 4.91
C ILE A 76 3.38 -14.80 4.25
N ALA A 77 2.21 -14.76 4.90
CA ALA A 77 0.93 -15.19 4.35
C ALA A 77 -0.03 -14.00 4.16
N THR A 78 -0.69 -13.91 2.99
CA THR A 78 -1.74 -12.90 2.74
C THR A 78 -3.07 -13.42 3.24
N LEU A 79 -3.68 -12.70 4.19
CA LEU A 79 -4.94 -13.06 4.82
C LEU A 79 -5.86 -11.84 4.83
N ARG A 80 -7.18 -12.05 4.80
CA ARG A 80 -8.15 -11.01 5.14
C ARG A 80 -8.47 -11.11 6.64
N ARG A 81 -8.72 -9.99 7.30
CA ARG A 81 -9.36 -9.99 8.62
C ARG A 81 -10.77 -10.60 8.44
N ARG A 82 -11.13 -11.57 9.31
CA ARG A 82 -12.50 -12.11 9.34
C ARG A 82 -13.42 -11.14 10.05
#